data_AF-A0A516H254-F1
#
_entry.id   AF-A0A516H254-F1
#
_cell.length_a   1.000
_cell.length_b   1.000
_cell.length_c   1.000
_cell.angle_alpha   90.00
_cell.angle_beta   90.00
_cell.angle_gamma   90.00
#
_symmetry.space_group_name_H-M   'P 1'
#
loop_
_entity.id
_entity.type
_entity.pdbx_description
1 polymer ?
#
loop_
_entity_poly.entity_id
_entity_poly.type
_entity_poly.pdbx_seq_one_letter_code
_entity_poly.pdbx_strand_id
1 'polypeptide(L)'
;MKAGTSWADKLRDGKQHQVKVVPINIAGMKKGQMMLVPSARIVDAFIRRLPEGRLLDTRELRARLARKYHTEVTCPITMGFILRIVAEAAWEARQAGAAKGDITPVWRVLDEDSLTLKKLPKAAAAFFHTRRAEEAA
;
A
#
# COMPACT_ATOMS: atom_id res chain seq x y z
N MET A 1 -0.03 -28.70 -11.71
CA MET A 1 0.07 -27.94 -10.44
C MET A 1 -0.82 -26.72 -10.60
N LYS A 2 -1.83 -26.49 -9.74
CA LYS A 2 -2.61 -25.24 -9.82
C LYS A 2 -1.66 -24.10 -9.48
N ALA A 3 -1.40 -23.20 -10.44
CA ALA A 3 -0.69 -21.97 -10.16
C ALA A 3 -1.42 -21.26 -9.02
N GLY A 4 -0.70 -20.97 -7.93
CA GLY A 4 -1.27 -20.15 -6.85
C GLY A 4 -1.67 -18.78 -7.39
N THR A 5 -2.71 -18.18 -6.83
CA THR A 5 -3.18 -16.83 -7.17
C THR A 5 -2.00 -15.83 -7.11
N SER A 6 -1.75 -15.12 -8.22
CA SER A 6 -0.66 -14.13 -8.32
C SER A 6 -0.90 -12.93 -7.38
N TRP A 7 0.12 -12.11 -7.15
CA TRP A 7 -0.08 -10.87 -6.40
C TRP A 7 -0.94 -9.87 -7.16
N ALA A 8 -0.81 -9.82 -8.49
CA ALA A 8 -1.70 -9.06 -9.37
C ALA A 8 -3.17 -9.49 -9.25
N ASP A 9 -3.45 -10.79 -9.16
CA ASP A 9 -4.81 -11.30 -8.94
C ASP A 9 -5.32 -10.92 -7.53
N LYS A 10 -4.49 -11.06 -6.49
CA LYS A 10 -4.85 -10.62 -5.12
C LYS A 10 -5.15 -9.11 -5.05
N LEU A 11 -4.45 -8.31 -5.84
CA LEU A 11 -4.71 -6.88 -5.96
C LEU A 11 -6.06 -6.61 -6.65
N ARG A 12 -6.37 -7.34 -7.73
CA ARG A 12 -7.58 -7.17 -8.55
C ARG A 12 -8.85 -7.69 -7.88
N ASP A 13 -8.77 -8.87 -7.30
CA ASP A 13 -9.88 -9.63 -6.71
C ASP A 13 -10.02 -9.39 -5.20
N GLY A 14 -9.25 -8.43 -4.67
CA GLY A 14 -9.33 -8.03 -3.28
C GLY A 14 -10.74 -7.58 -2.87
N LYS A 15 -11.14 -7.93 -1.64
CA LYS A 15 -12.42 -7.51 -1.03
C LYS A 15 -12.62 -5.99 -1.15
N GLN A 16 -13.88 -5.56 -1.27
CA GLN A 16 -14.22 -4.14 -1.21
C GLN A 16 -13.80 -3.52 0.13
N HIS A 17 -13.52 -2.22 0.10
CA HIS A 17 -13.24 -1.46 1.31
C HIS A 17 -14.49 -1.42 2.19
N GLN A 18 -14.30 -1.27 3.50
CA GLN A 18 -15.41 -1.20 4.46
C GLN A 18 -15.18 -0.04 5.40
N VAL A 19 -16.26 0.62 5.80
CA VAL A 19 -16.26 1.59 6.90
C VAL A 19 -16.97 0.94 8.08
N LYS A 20 -16.32 0.88 9.24
CA LYS A 20 -16.89 0.28 10.45
C LYS A 20 -16.38 0.98 11.70
N VAL A 21 -17.14 0.84 12.78
CA VAL A 21 -16.72 1.33 14.10
C VAL A 21 -15.60 0.45 14.66
N VAL A 22 -14.60 1.08 15.27
CA VAL A 22 -13.53 0.37 16.00
C VAL A 22 -14.13 -0.31 17.24
N PRO A 23 -14.01 -1.65 17.38
CA PRO A 23 -14.68 -2.38 18.46
C PRO A 23 -13.94 -2.26 19.81
N ILE A 24 -12.62 -2.10 19.79
CA ILE A 24 -11.72 -2.05 20.96
C ILE A 24 -10.54 -1.10 20.71
N ASN A 25 -9.89 -0.63 21.78
CA ASN A 25 -8.64 0.12 21.66
C ASN A 25 -7.53 -0.81 21.14
N ILE A 26 -6.98 -0.56 19.95
CA ILE A 26 -5.95 -1.41 19.35
C ILE A 26 -5.12 -0.65 18.31
N ALA A 27 -3.81 -0.90 18.28
CA ALA A 27 -2.89 -0.37 17.26
C ALA A 27 -3.00 1.16 17.04
N GLY A 28 -3.19 1.91 18.13
CA GLY A 28 -3.35 3.37 18.10
C GLY A 28 -4.75 3.87 17.71
N MET A 29 -5.73 2.99 17.52
CA MET A 29 -7.14 3.32 17.30
C MET A 29 -7.91 3.21 18.62
N LYS A 30 -8.90 4.10 18.82
CA LYS A 30 -9.79 4.10 19.99
C LYS A 30 -11.14 3.46 19.66
N LYS A 31 -11.72 2.72 20.60
CA LYS A 31 -13.09 2.19 20.52
C LYS A 31 -14.06 3.33 20.20
N GLY A 32 -15.00 3.08 19.30
CA GLY A 32 -16.00 4.05 18.87
C GLY A 32 -15.59 4.91 17.67
N GLN A 33 -14.31 4.94 17.29
CA GLN A 33 -13.90 5.70 16.10
C GLN A 33 -14.44 5.08 14.82
N MET A 34 -14.77 5.92 13.85
CA MET A 34 -15.08 5.50 12.49
C MET A 34 -13.78 5.11 11.77
N MET A 35 -13.69 3.85 11.33
CA MET A 35 -12.50 3.27 10.71
C MET A 35 -12.75 2.79 9.29
N LEU A 36 -11.86 3.19 8.38
CA LEU A 36 -11.70 2.57 7.08
C LEU A 36 -10.88 1.29 7.21
N VAL A 37 -11.46 0.15 6.81
CA VAL A 37 -10.72 -1.05 6.42
C VAL A 37 -10.47 -0.94 4.92
N PRO A 38 -9.24 -0.61 4.49
CA PRO A 38 -8.99 -0.37 3.08
C PRO A 38 -9.03 -1.67 2.28
N SER A 39 -9.19 -1.56 0.96
CA SER A 39 -8.94 -2.64 0.00
C SER A 39 -7.63 -2.41 -0.76
N ALA A 40 -7.08 -3.46 -1.36
CA ALA A 40 -5.86 -3.35 -2.16
C ALA A 40 -6.04 -2.36 -3.32
N ARG A 41 -7.19 -2.41 -4.00
CA ARG A 41 -7.53 -1.51 -5.13
C ARG A 41 -7.53 -0.04 -4.75
N ILE A 42 -8.10 0.34 -3.60
CA ILE A 42 -8.17 1.76 -3.23
C ILE A 42 -6.81 2.31 -2.81
N VAL A 43 -5.95 1.46 -2.23
CA VAL A 43 -4.58 1.85 -1.84
C VAL A 43 -3.72 1.97 -3.09
N ASP A 44 -3.76 0.99 -3.99
CA ASP A 44 -3.07 1.05 -5.28
C ASP A 44 -3.48 2.29 -6.09
N ALA A 45 -4.78 2.52 -6.26
CA ALA A 45 -5.29 3.67 -6.99
C ALA A 45 -4.93 5.00 -6.31
N PHE A 46 -4.76 5.03 -4.99
CA PHE A 46 -4.27 6.21 -4.30
C PHE A 46 -2.79 6.45 -4.59
N ILE A 47 -1.95 5.42 -4.47
CA ILE A 47 -0.50 5.51 -4.70
C ILE A 47 -0.20 5.91 -6.16
N ARG A 48 -0.92 5.34 -7.14
CA ARG A 48 -0.79 5.71 -8.56
C ARG A 48 -1.07 7.18 -8.86
N ARG A 49 -1.86 7.86 -8.03
CA ARG A 49 -2.17 9.30 -8.18
C ARG A 49 -1.15 10.22 -7.55
N LEU A 50 -0.20 9.70 -6.77
CA LEU A 50 0.88 10.53 -6.23
C LEU A 50 1.74 10.99 -7.40
N PRO A 51 1.98 12.31 -7.56
CA PRO A 51 2.89 12.79 -8.59
C PRO A 51 4.34 12.38 -8.28
N GLU A 52 5.19 12.40 -9.30
CA GLU A 52 6.63 12.20 -9.15
C GLU A 52 7.23 13.24 -8.18
N GLY A 53 8.15 12.79 -7.33
CA GLY A 53 8.74 13.61 -6.27
C GLY A 53 7.87 13.74 -5.01
N ARG A 54 6.61 13.30 -5.03
CA ARG A 54 5.75 13.35 -3.83
C ARG A 54 5.92 12.10 -2.97
N LEU A 55 6.81 12.20 -1.99
CA LEU A 55 7.05 11.16 -1.01
C LEU A 55 6.16 11.36 0.24
N LEU A 56 5.49 10.29 0.65
CA LEU A 56 4.73 10.18 1.89
C LEU A 56 5.32 9.06 2.75
N ASP A 57 4.91 9.03 4.02
CA ASP A 57 5.05 7.85 4.88
C ASP A 57 3.70 7.09 5.00
N THR A 58 3.73 5.91 5.62
CA THR A 58 2.53 5.08 5.81
C THR A 58 1.50 5.70 6.76
N ARG A 59 1.91 6.57 7.70
CA ARG A 59 1.00 7.29 8.60
C ARG A 59 0.22 8.35 7.84
N GLU A 60 0.88 9.12 7.00
CA GLU A 60 0.26 10.14 6.16
C GLU A 60 -0.66 9.52 5.11
N LEU A 61 -0.25 8.41 4.47
CA LEU A 61 -1.15 7.64 3.58
C LEU A 61 -2.46 7.28 4.30
N ARG A 62 -2.38 6.72 5.51
CA ARG A 62 -3.55 6.33 6.30
C ARG A 62 -4.43 7.53 6.66
N ALA A 63 -3.83 8.65 7.06
CA ALA A 63 -4.57 9.87 7.38
C ALA A 63 -5.30 10.44 6.15
N ARG A 64 -4.63 10.47 4.99
CA ARG A 64 -5.22 10.92 3.73
C ARG A 64 -6.36 10.02 3.26
N LEU A 65 -6.20 8.71 3.38
CA LEU A 65 -7.28 7.76 3.08
C LEU A 65 -8.46 7.92 4.03
N ALA A 66 -8.23 8.07 5.34
CA ALA A 66 -9.30 8.30 6.30
C ALA A 66 -10.13 9.54 5.93
N ARG A 67 -9.45 10.67 5.67
CA ARG A 67 -10.10 11.90 5.19
C ARG A 67 -10.90 11.70 3.90
N LYS A 68 -10.33 11.01 2.91
CA LYS A 68 -10.98 10.76 1.61
C LYS A 68 -12.27 9.93 1.73
N TYR A 69 -12.34 9.02 2.70
CA TYR A 69 -13.49 8.15 2.92
C TYR A 69 -14.37 8.60 4.09
N HIS A 70 -14.19 9.84 4.56
CA HIS A 70 -14.96 10.43 5.67
C HIS A 70 -14.94 9.59 6.95
N THR A 71 -13.78 9.00 7.27
CA THR A 71 -13.53 8.27 8.51
C THR A 71 -12.47 8.96 9.36
N GLU A 72 -12.40 8.63 10.64
CA GLU A 72 -11.40 9.19 11.55
C GLU A 72 -10.05 8.51 11.40
N VAL A 73 -10.06 7.18 11.18
CA VAL A 73 -8.83 6.37 11.08
C VAL A 73 -8.90 5.40 9.91
N THR A 74 -7.73 4.93 9.47
CA THR A 74 -7.59 3.78 8.57
C THR A 74 -6.90 2.65 9.33
N CYS A 75 -7.43 1.43 9.24
CA CYS A 75 -6.93 0.25 9.94
C CYS A 75 -5.44 0.01 9.64
N PRO A 76 -4.52 0.20 10.61
CA PRO A 76 -3.08 0.05 10.38
C PRO A 76 -2.70 -1.40 10.14
N ILE A 77 -3.43 -2.35 10.74
CA ILE A 77 -3.17 -3.79 10.60
C ILE A 77 -3.45 -4.21 9.15
N THR A 78 -4.65 -3.95 8.64
CA THR A 78 -5.03 -4.27 7.26
C THR A 78 -4.16 -3.50 6.25
N MET A 79 -3.79 -2.26 6.56
CA MET A 79 -2.90 -1.46 5.72
C MET A 79 -1.56 -2.17 5.46
N GLY A 80 -0.94 -2.77 6.48
CA GLY A 80 0.32 -3.49 6.31
C GLY A 80 0.21 -4.68 5.35
N PHE A 81 -0.87 -5.48 5.44
CA PHE A 81 -1.12 -6.58 4.50
C PHE A 81 -1.34 -6.08 3.07
N ILE A 82 -2.11 -4.99 2.92
CA ILE A 82 -2.42 -4.42 1.62
C ILE A 82 -1.19 -3.80 0.97
N LEU A 83 -0.38 -3.05 1.71
CA LEU A 83 0.86 -2.49 1.18
C LEU A 83 1.79 -3.58 0.65
N ARG A 84 1.86 -4.74 1.33
CA ARG A 84 2.59 -5.89 0.81
C ARG A 84 2.00 -6.39 -0.50
N ILE A 85 0.69 -6.60 -0.59
CA ILE A 85 0.03 -7.04 -1.84
C ILE A 85 0.35 -6.09 -2.99
N VAL A 86 0.21 -4.78 -2.77
CA VAL A 86 0.44 -3.76 -3.79
C VAL A 86 1.92 -3.72 -4.20
N ALA A 87 2.85 -3.83 -3.25
CA ALA A 87 4.28 -3.81 -3.54
C ALA A 87 4.75 -5.07 -4.28
N GLU A 88 4.25 -6.25 -3.91
CA GLU A 88 4.53 -7.51 -4.60
C GLU A 88 3.93 -7.50 -6.02
N ALA A 89 2.71 -6.98 -6.20
CA ALA A 89 2.10 -6.82 -7.53
C ALA A 89 2.88 -5.83 -8.42
N ALA A 90 3.39 -4.74 -7.84
CA ALA A 90 4.26 -3.80 -8.55
C ALA A 90 5.57 -4.46 -8.98
N TRP A 91 6.13 -5.33 -8.14
CA TRP A 91 7.33 -6.11 -8.47
C TRP A 91 7.06 -7.16 -9.56
N GLU A 92 5.94 -7.88 -9.49
CA GLU A 92 5.50 -8.79 -10.57
C GLU A 92 5.37 -8.07 -11.90
N ALA A 93 4.73 -6.89 -11.93
CA ALA A 93 4.60 -6.07 -13.14
C ALA A 93 5.98 -5.68 -13.69
N ARG A 94 6.92 -5.28 -12.83
CA ARG A 94 8.30 -4.96 -13.23
C ARG A 94 9.04 -6.16 -13.83
N GLN A 95 8.85 -7.36 -13.26
CA GLN A 95 9.46 -8.58 -13.78
C GLN A 95 8.84 -9.01 -15.12
N ALA A 96 7.54 -8.75 -15.31
CA ALA A 96 6.83 -8.97 -16.57
C ALA A 96 7.16 -7.93 -17.66
N GLY A 97 8.06 -6.98 -17.39
CA GLY A 97 8.50 -5.97 -18.37
C GLY A 97 7.55 -4.78 -18.52
N ALA A 98 6.66 -4.52 -17.55
CA ALA A 98 5.79 -3.36 -17.59
C ALA A 98 6.59 -2.04 -17.63
N ALA A 99 6.06 -1.04 -18.34
CA ALA A 99 6.69 0.27 -18.42
C ALA A 99 6.70 0.97 -17.05
N LYS A 100 7.61 1.93 -16.85
CA LYS A 100 7.75 2.68 -15.58
C LYS A 100 6.41 3.25 -15.10
N GLY A 101 5.58 3.77 -16.00
CA GLY A 101 4.28 4.37 -15.68
C GLY A 101 3.19 3.37 -15.28
N ASP A 102 3.31 2.10 -15.67
CA ASP A 102 2.31 1.06 -15.38
C ASP A 102 2.55 0.39 -14.03
N ILE A 103 3.79 0.48 -13.51
CA ILE A 103 4.17 -0.02 -12.20
C ILE A 103 3.66 0.94 -11.13
N THR A 104 2.93 0.41 -10.14
CA THR A 104 2.47 1.20 -9.00
C THR A 104 3.67 1.78 -8.25
N PRO A 105 3.75 3.12 -8.04
CA PRO A 105 4.92 3.77 -7.47
C PRO A 105 4.96 3.64 -5.94
N VAL A 106 5.04 2.41 -5.43
CA VAL A 106 5.03 2.12 -3.99
C VAL A 106 6.21 2.74 -3.24
N TRP A 107 7.31 3.03 -3.94
CA TRP A 107 8.47 3.77 -3.41
C TRP A 107 8.11 5.19 -2.94
N ARG A 108 6.99 5.76 -3.39
CA ARG A 108 6.48 7.05 -2.90
C ARG A 108 5.84 6.97 -1.52
N VAL A 109 5.61 5.77 -0.98
CA VAL A 109 5.01 5.56 0.37
C VAL A 109 5.89 4.70 1.27
N LEU A 110 6.54 3.68 0.70
CA LEU A 110 7.40 2.77 1.45
C LEU A 110 8.79 3.41 1.58
N ASP A 111 9.09 3.88 2.79
CA ASP A 111 10.40 4.38 3.18
C ASP A 111 11.38 3.24 3.50
N GLU A 112 12.61 3.61 3.83
CA GLU A 112 13.70 2.67 4.12
C GLU A 112 13.41 1.74 5.30
N ASP A 113 12.72 2.28 6.30
CA ASP A 113 12.35 1.57 7.53
C ASP A 113 11.09 0.70 7.39
N SER A 114 10.45 0.72 6.22
CA SER A 114 9.19 0.02 5.99
C SER A 114 9.30 -1.48 6.27
N LEU A 115 8.55 -1.94 7.27
CA LEU A 115 8.40 -3.37 7.57
C LEU A 115 7.84 -4.17 6.39
N THR A 116 7.16 -3.50 5.45
CA THR A 116 6.68 -4.11 4.22
C THR A 116 7.85 -4.54 3.35
N LEU A 117 8.85 -3.67 3.14
CA LEU A 117 10.01 -3.97 2.28
C LEU A 117 10.84 -5.14 2.81
N LYS A 118 10.93 -5.30 4.13
CA LYS A 118 11.59 -6.46 4.78
C LYS A 118 10.93 -7.80 4.46
N LYS A 119 9.67 -7.81 3.99
CA LYS A 119 8.90 -9.02 3.62
C LYS A 119 8.94 -9.32 2.12
N LEU A 120 9.60 -8.49 1.33
CA LEU A 120 9.74 -8.64 -0.12
C LEU A 120 11.08 -9.30 -0.48
N PRO A 121 11.23 -9.81 -1.72
CA PRO A 121 12.52 -10.21 -2.24
C PRO A 121 13.54 -9.06 -2.16
N LYS A 122 14.81 -9.37 -1.85
CA LYS A 122 15.87 -8.36 -1.72
C LYS A 122 16.00 -7.47 -2.98
N ALA A 123 15.87 -8.06 -4.16
CA ALA A 123 15.90 -7.33 -5.43
C ALA A 123 14.75 -6.32 -5.57
N ALA A 124 13.55 -6.69 -5.10
CA ALA A 124 12.39 -5.80 -5.10
C ALA A 124 12.59 -4.62 -4.14
N ALA A 125 13.06 -4.90 -2.92
CA ALA A 125 13.37 -3.87 -1.94
C ALA A 125 14.43 -2.90 -2.47
N ALA A 126 15.54 -3.41 -3.01
CA ALA A 126 16.60 -2.60 -3.61
C ALA A 126 16.06 -1.70 -4.74
N PHE A 127 15.25 -2.26 -5.65
CA PHE A 127 14.61 -1.49 -6.72
C PHE A 127 13.76 -0.34 -6.17
N PHE A 128 12.94 -0.59 -5.15
CA PHE A 128 12.10 0.46 -4.55
C PHE A 128 12.89 1.53 -3.79
N HIS A 129 13.98 1.17 -3.10
CA HIS A 129 14.88 2.14 -2.48
C HIS A 129 15.54 3.05 -3.53
N THR A 130 16.07 2.47 -4.61
CA THR A 130 16.68 3.26 -5.71
C THR A 130 15.66 4.24 -6.30
N ARG A 131 14.43 3.79 -6.59
CA ARG A 131 13.38 4.67 -7.13
C ARG A 131 12.96 5.77 -6.17
N ARG A 132 12.93 5.51 -4.86
CA ARG A 132 12.64 6.54 -3.87
C ARG A 132 13.74 7.60 -3.82
N ALA A 133 15.02 7.18 -3.85
CA ALA A 133 16.16 8.08 -3.84
C ALA A 133 16.23 8.96 -5.10
N GLU A 134 15.96 8.40 -6.28
CA GLU A 134 15.87 9.14 -7.55
C GLU A 134 14.84 10.28 -7.50
N GLU A 135 13.70 10.07 -6.83
CA GLU A 135 12.65 11.08 -6.70
C GLU A 135 12.82 12.02 -5.49
N ALA A 136 13.74 11.71 -4.58
CA ALA A 136 14.06 12.55 -3.43
C ALA A 136 15.16 13.58 -3.73
N ALA A 137 15.94 13.36 -4.80
CA ALA A 137 17.01 14.22 -5.30
C ALA A 137 16.44 15.39 -6.12
#